data_AF-A0A6G0IA33-F1
#
_entry.id   AF-A0A6G0IA33-F1
#
_cell.length_a   1.000
_cell.length_b   1.000
_cell.length_c   1.000
_cell.angle_alpha   90.00
_cell.angle_beta   90.00
_cell.angle_gamma   90.00
#
_symmetry.space_group_name_H-M   'P 1'
#
loop_
_entity.id
_entity.type
_entity.pdbx_description
1 polymer ?
#
loop_
_entity_poly.entity_id
_entity_poly.type
_entity_poly.pdbx_seq_one_letter_code
_entity_poly.pdbx_strand_id
1 'polypeptide(L)'
;MTSTSTTTTTTTTTTTTVATVNKTVIFRSRLDTYTSDLENASSPAFKNRASNIKAQLDPKFKEEFPGSFRSLEVVAFRQGSIINEMKLTFESTSVPNNTQIASVLINAASSVTGFDIEGSSITVDGLASSGVNHKISLLTAFCLVLLSWLLSSQQ
;
A
#
# COMPACT_ATOMS: atom_id res chain seq x y z
N MET A 1 65.41 13.14 1.11
CA MET A 1 64.19 12.30 1.17
C MET A 1 63.15 13.13 1.89
N THR A 2 62.01 13.43 1.27
CA THR A 2 60.99 14.32 1.84
C THR A 2 59.70 13.51 1.99
N SER A 3 59.23 13.34 3.23
CA SER A 3 58.02 12.58 3.55
C SER A 3 56.81 13.51 3.56
N THR A 4 55.85 13.26 2.68
CA THR A 4 54.55 13.95 2.64
C THR A 4 53.58 13.23 3.59
N SER A 5 53.02 13.96 4.56
CA SER A 5 51.99 13.46 5.47
C SER A 5 50.60 13.79 4.91
N THR A 6 49.78 12.77 4.68
CA THR A 6 48.42 12.91 4.15
C THR A 6 47.43 13.04 5.30
N THR A 7 46.78 14.19 5.42
CA THR A 7 45.70 14.42 6.39
C THR A 7 44.40 13.84 5.84
N THR A 8 43.79 12.89 6.56
CA THR A 8 42.49 12.30 6.18
C THR A 8 41.37 13.08 6.86
N THR A 9 40.56 13.80 6.07
CA THR A 9 39.38 14.50 6.55
C THR A 9 38.21 13.52 6.69
N THR A 10 37.83 13.20 7.92
CA THR A 10 36.62 12.42 8.20
C THR A 10 35.39 13.30 7.99
N THR A 11 34.59 12.99 6.97
CA THR A 11 33.29 13.65 6.73
C THR A 11 32.24 13.00 7.61
N THR A 12 31.74 13.72 8.61
CA THR A 12 30.62 13.26 9.44
C THR A 12 29.31 13.54 8.71
N THR A 13 28.73 12.51 8.09
CA THR A 13 27.39 12.60 7.49
C THR A 13 26.35 12.73 8.59
N THR A 14 25.66 13.87 8.67
CA THR A 14 24.55 14.05 9.61
C THR A 14 23.30 13.40 9.03
N THR A 15 22.80 12.34 9.65
CA THR A 15 21.56 11.66 9.22
C THR A 15 20.35 12.39 9.77
N THR A 16 19.66 13.17 8.94
CA THR A 16 18.37 13.77 9.31
C THR A 16 17.28 12.69 9.25
N THR A 17 16.73 12.31 10.41
CA THR A 17 15.60 11.38 10.48
C THR A 17 14.31 12.11 10.14
N VAL A 18 13.60 11.67 9.11
CA VAL A 18 12.32 12.26 8.69
C VAL A 18 11.20 11.76 9.62
N ALA A 19 10.35 12.67 10.10
CA ALA A 19 9.20 12.33 10.93
C ALA A 19 8.12 11.57 10.13
N THR A 20 7.51 10.53 10.73
CA THR A 20 6.54 9.65 10.08
C THR A 20 5.20 9.60 10.80
N VAL A 21 4.16 9.20 10.07
CA VAL A 21 2.79 9.01 10.56
C VAL A 21 2.29 7.63 10.14
N ASN A 22 1.49 7.01 11.01
CA ASN A 22 0.94 5.68 10.79
C ASN A 22 -0.54 5.71 10.46
N LYS A 23 -0.97 4.81 9.57
CA LYS A 23 -2.36 4.57 9.21
C LYS A 23 -2.70 3.10 9.44
N THR A 24 -3.77 2.83 10.18
CA THR A 24 -4.25 1.47 10.41
C THR A 24 -5.25 1.08 9.34
N VAL A 25 -5.01 0.00 8.62
CA VAL A 25 -5.90 -0.52 7.58
C VAL A 25 -6.39 -1.90 7.98
N ILE A 26 -7.71 -2.10 7.91
CA ILE A 26 -8.35 -3.39 8.18
C ILE A 26 -9.15 -3.81 6.96
N PHE A 27 -9.01 -5.07 6.55
CA PHE A 27 -9.84 -5.67 5.49
C PHE A 27 -10.02 -7.17 5.73
N ARG A 28 -11.08 -7.74 5.15
CA ARG A 28 -11.45 -9.15 5.32
C ARG A 28 -11.14 -9.95 4.06
N SER A 29 -10.50 -11.10 4.25
CA SER A 29 -10.39 -12.19 3.27
C SER A 29 -11.50 -13.20 3.52
N ARG A 30 -12.13 -13.70 2.45
CA ARG A 30 -13.24 -14.66 2.47
C ARG A 30 -12.83 -16.07 2.06
N LEU A 31 -11.79 -16.22 1.24
CA LEU A 31 -11.42 -17.50 0.65
C LEU A 31 -10.74 -18.43 1.66
N ASP A 32 -9.90 -17.86 2.53
CA ASP A 32 -9.22 -18.62 3.58
C ASP A 32 -10.04 -18.68 4.86
N THR A 33 -9.87 -19.78 5.60
CA THR A 33 -10.48 -19.98 6.92
C THR A 33 -9.47 -19.65 8.01
N TYR A 34 -9.93 -18.91 9.02
CA TYR A 34 -9.16 -18.63 10.23
C TYR A 34 -8.75 -19.90 10.96
N THR A 35 -7.52 -19.92 11.48
CA THR A 35 -7.05 -20.91 12.45
C THR A 35 -6.47 -20.18 13.66
N SER A 36 -6.50 -20.81 14.84
CA SER A 36 -5.94 -20.22 16.08
C SER A 36 -4.44 -19.91 15.97
N ASP A 37 -3.71 -20.59 15.09
CA ASP A 37 -2.29 -20.30 14.84
C ASP A 37 -2.07 -18.86 14.33
N LEU A 38 -3.09 -18.25 13.72
CA LEU A 38 -3.05 -16.85 13.28
C LEU A 38 -3.16 -15.83 14.44
N GLU A 39 -3.48 -16.27 15.67
CA GLU A 39 -3.44 -15.40 16.86
C GLU A 39 -2.00 -15.13 17.32
N ASN A 40 -1.09 -16.06 17.03
CA ASN A 40 0.28 -15.99 17.50
C ASN A 40 1.19 -15.39 16.42
N ALA A 41 1.62 -14.15 16.60
CA ALA A 41 2.55 -13.45 15.70
C ALA A 41 3.88 -14.19 15.45
N SER A 42 4.27 -15.09 16.36
CA SER A 42 5.48 -15.91 16.20
C SER A 42 5.26 -17.19 15.41
N SER A 43 4.01 -17.59 15.13
CA SER A 43 3.70 -18.84 14.45
C SER A 43 4.14 -18.82 12.98
N PRO A 44 4.43 -19.99 12.38
CA PRO A 44 4.66 -20.07 10.94
C PRO A 44 3.47 -19.59 10.12
N ALA A 45 2.23 -19.91 10.54
CA ALA A 45 1.02 -19.51 9.84
C ALA A 45 0.89 -17.98 9.76
N PHE A 46 1.10 -17.28 10.87
CA PHE A 46 1.08 -15.81 10.91
C PHE A 46 2.15 -15.22 10.00
N LYS A 47 3.41 -15.65 10.18
CA LYS A 47 4.56 -15.11 9.44
C LYS A 47 4.42 -15.30 7.94
N ASN A 48 3.99 -16.49 7.50
CA ASN A 48 3.79 -16.79 6.09
C ASN A 48 2.69 -15.91 5.48
N ARG A 49 1.55 -15.77 6.18
CA ARG A 49 0.46 -14.92 5.70
C ARG A 49 0.86 -13.44 5.67
N ALA A 50 1.48 -12.94 6.74
CA ALA A 50 1.96 -11.56 6.82
C ALA A 50 2.96 -11.24 5.71
N SER A 51 3.91 -12.16 5.45
CA SER A 51 4.86 -12.04 4.35
C SER A 51 4.16 -12.01 3.00
N ASN A 52 3.14 -12.84 2.78
CA ASN A 52 2.39 -12.85 1.52
C ASN A 52 1.63 -11.54 1.28
N ILE A 53 0.93 -11.03 2.30
CA ILE A 53 0.21 -9.74 2.21
C ILE A 53 1.19 -8.60 1.92
N LYS A 54 2.31 -8.55 2.65
CA LYS A 54 3.34 -7.52 2.44
C LYS A 54 3.93 -7.60 1.04
N ALA A 55 4.31 -8.78 0.56
CA ALA A 55 4.91 -8.96 -0.75
C ALA A 55 4.02 -8.43 -1.90
N GLN A 56 2.70 -8.46 -1.72
CA GLN A 56 1.75 -8.04 -2.76
C GLN A 56 1.24 -6.60 -2.62
N LEU A 57 1.11 -6.09 -1.40
CA LEU A 57 0.57 -4.74 -1.17
C LEU A 57 1.64 -3.67 -1.03
N ASP A 58 2.82 -3.99 -0.46
CA ASP A 58 3.93 -3.04 -0.30
C ASP A 58 4.34 -2.39 -1.65
N PRO A 59 4.54 -3.14 -2.76
CA PRO A 59 4.86 -2.50 -4.05
C PRO A 59 3.72 -1.63 -4.59
N LYS A 60 2.45 -1.97 -4.33
CA LYS A 60 1.30 -1.16 -4.77
C LYS A 60 1.23 0.18 -4.05
N PHE A 61 1.47 0.19 -2.75
CA PHE A 61 1.58 1.43 -1.99
C PHE A 61 2.81 2.24 -2.36
N LYS A 62 3.93 1.59 -2.68
CA LYS A 62 5.14 2.26 -3.14
C LYS A 62 4.97 2.91 -4.50
N GLU A 63 4.25 2.24 -5.41
CA GLU A 63 3.92 2.75 -6.74
C GLU A 63 2.98 3.95 -6.69
N GLU A 64 1.92 3.87 -5.87
CA GLU A 64 0.95 4.97 -5.72
C GLU A 64 1.54 6.18 -4.96
N PHE A 65 2.40 5.94 -3.96
CA PHE A 65 2.93 6.98 -3.07
C PHE A 65 4.47 6.98 -2.99
N PRO A 66 5.19 7.16 -4.11
CA PRO A 66 6.64 6.92 -4.19
C PRO A 66 7.46 7.82 -3.27
N GLY A 67 7.00 9.06 -3.06
CA GLY A 67 7.66 10.07 -2.23
C GLY A 67 7.25 10.08 -0.76
N SER A 68 6.20 9.37 -0.35
CA SER A 68 5.74 9.40 1.04
C SER A 68 5.71 8.05 1.72
N PHE A 69 5.33 6.96 1.03
CA PHE A 69 5.25 5.63 1.63
C PHE A 69 6.62 5.12 2.10
N ARG A 70 6.64 4.60 3.34
CA ARG A 70 7.84 4.10 4.02
C ARG A 70 7.77 2.60 4.27
N SER A 71 6.64 2.08 4.75
CA SER A 71 6.51 0.66 5.05
C SER A 71 5.07 0.21 5.25
N LEU A 72 4.85 -1.09 5.05
CA LEU A 72 3.67 -1.85 5.49
C LEU A 72 4.08 -2.92 6.49
N GLU A 73 3.36 -3.02 7.60
CA GLU A 73 3.50 -4.06 8.62
C GLU A 73 2.14 -4.71 8.88
N VAL A 74 2.03 -6.04 8.81
CA VAL A 74 0.81 -6.76 9.23
C VAL A 74 0.90 -7.02 10.73
N VAL A 75 -0.06 -6.50 11.50
CA VAL A 75 0.00 -6.47 12.96
C VAL A 75 -0.91 -7.49 13.64
N ALA A 76 -2.02 -7.89 12.99
CA ALA A 76 -2.93 -8.88 13.55
C ALA A 76 -3.78 -9.61 12.49
N PHE A 77 -4.25 -10.80 12.88
CA PHE A 77 -5.33 -11.52 12.21
C PHE A 77 -6.46 -11.82 13.20
N ARG A 78 -7.72 -11.71 12.77
CA ARG A 78 -8.89 -11.99 13.62
C ARG A 78 -9.91 -12.86 12.89
N GLN A 79 -10.75 -13.56 13.65
CA GLN A 79 -11.81 -14.42 13.13
C GLN A 79 -12.87 -13.63 12.36
N GLY A 80 -13.34 -14.20 11.24
CA GLY A 80 -14.41 -13.65 10.39
C GLY A 80 -14.32 -14.13 8.93
N SER A 81 -13.75 -15.32 8.68
CA SER A 81 -12.91 -15.71 7.52
C SER A 81 -11.43 -15.36 7.76
N ILE A 82 -10.80 -14.27 7.33
CA ILE A 82 -9.61 -13.72 8.03
C ILE A 82 -9.68 -12.20 7.97
N ILE A 83 -9.76 -11.53 9.12
CA ILE A 83 -9.63 -10.06 9.20
C ILE A 83 -8.14 -9.74 9.31
N ASN A 84 -7.59 -9.06 8.32
CA ASN A 84 -6.20 -8.64 8.27
C ASN A 84 -6.11 -7.20 8.76
N GLU A 85 -5.24 -6.94 9.73
CA GLU A 85 -4.94 -5.60 10.25
C GLU A 85 -3.48 -5.28 9.95
N MET A 86 -3.25 -4.14 9.30
CA MET A 86 -1.92 -3.69 8.93
C MET A 86 -1.73 -2.21 9.23
N LYS A 87 -0.47 -1.83 9.39
CA LYS A 87 0.00 -0.49 9.66
C LYS A 87 0.83 0.00 8.48
N LEU A 88 0.41 1.11 7.89
CA LEU A 88 1.13 1.80 6.84
C LEU A 88 1.86 3.00 7.44
N THR A 89 3.13 3.16 7.12
CA THR A 89 3.95 4.29 7.57
C THR A 89 4.21 5.22 6.40
N PHE A 90 3.96 6.52 6.58
CA PHE A 90 4.20 7.58 5.60
C PHE A 90 5.07 8.68 6.20
N GLU A 91 5.76 9.47 5.37
CA GLU A 91 6.35 10.74 5.85
C GLU A 91 5.25 11.70 6.30
N SER A 92 5.48 12.35 7.43
CA SER A 92 4.55 13.31 8.06
C SER A 92 4.22 14.51 7.18
N THR A 93 5.12 14.88 6.26
CA THR A 93 4.97 16.00 5.34
C THR A 93 4.00 15.72 4.18
N SER A 94 3.64 14.45 3.95
CA SER A 94 2.80 14.05 2.80
C SER A 94 2.03 12.76 3.11
N VAL A 95 1.10 12.83 4.05
CA VAL A 95 0.25 11.68 4.43
C VAL A 95 -0.97 11.60 3.51
N PRO A 96 -1.18 10.49 2.78
CA PRO A 96 -2.36 10.31 1.94
C PRO A 96 -3.65 10.29 2.75
N ASN A 97 -4.76 10.70 2.13
CA ASN A 97 -6.07 10.59 2.77
C ASN A 97 -6.60 9.14 2.74
N ASN A 98 -7.60 8.88 3.58
CA ASN A 98 -8.12 7.52 3.79
C ASN A 98 -8.73 6.91 2.52
N THR A 99 -9.36 7.73 1.66
CA THR A 99 -9.93 7.27 0.37
C THR A 99 -8.83 6.83 -0.59
N GLN A 100 -7.72 7.58 -0.69
CA GLN A 100 -6.58 7.20 -1.53
C GLN A 100 -5.98 5.87 -1.08
N ILE A 101 -5.81 5.68 0.24
CA ILE A 101 -5.29 4.43 0.82
C ILE A 101 -6.21 3.26 0.48
N ALA A 102 -7.53 3.44 0.62
CA ALA A 102 -8.48 2.38 0.33
C ALA A 102 -8.55 2.02 -1.16
N SER A 103 -8.44 3.01 -2.06
CA SER A 103 -8.39 2.79 -3.51
C SER A 103 -7.23 1.87 -3.93
N VAL A 104 -6.07 1.95 -3.26
CA VAL A 104 -4.95 1.02 -3.52
C VAL A 104 -5.36 -0.43 -3.27
N LEU A 105 -6.04 -0.71 -2.15
CA LEU A 105 -6.53 -2.05 -1.83
C LEU A 105 -7.60 -2.52 -2.82
N ILE A 106 -8.53 -1.63 -3.18
CA ILE A 106 -9.61 -1.94 -4.13
C ILE A 106 -9.03 -2.32 -5.50
N ASN A 107 -8.05 -1.56 -5.99
CA ASN A 107 -7.37 -1.85 -7.25
C ASN A 107 -6.52 -3.13 -7.18
N ALA A 108 -5.93 -3.43 -6.02
CA ALA A 108 -5.15 -4.65 -5.83
C ALA A 108 -6.01 -5.91 -5.76
N ALA A 109 -7.28 -5.81 -5.36
CA ALA A 109 -8.16 -6.94 -5.06
C ALA A 109 -8.29 -7.98 -6.18
N SER A 110 -8.21 -7.56 -7.45
CA SER A 110 -8.28 -8.47 -8.61
C SER A 110 -6.95 -9.12 -8.99
N SER A 111 -5.84 -8.74 -8.35
CA SER A 111 -4.48 -9.18 -8.71
C SER A 111 -3.77 -9.93 -7.59
N VAL A 112 -4.29 -9.88 -6.36
CA VAL A 112 -3.68 -10.59 -5.24
C VAL A 112 -3.86 -12.11 -5.35
N THR A 113 -2.91 -12.87 -4.82
CA THR A 113 -2.90 -14.34 -4.85
C THR A 113 -2.63 -14.92 -3.46
N GLY A 114 -3.21 -16.07 -3.12
CA GLY A 114 -3.04 -16.68 -1.78
C GLY A 114 -3.65 -15.89 -0.62
N PHE A 115 -4.40 -14.82 -0.92
CA PHE A 115 -5.43 -14.19 -0.08
C PHE A 115 -6.35 -13.38 -1.00
N ASP A 116 -7.51 -12.98 -0.50
CA ASP A 116 -8.45 -12.09 -1.17
C ASP A 116 -8.73 -10.83 -0.34
N ILE A 117 -9.26 -9.80 -1.01
CA ILE A 117 -9.65 -8.53 -0.39
C ILE A 117 -11.14 -8.32 -0.67
N GLU A 118 -11.96 -8.43 0.36
CA GLU A 118 -13.35 -7.99 0.26
C GLU A 118 -13.41 -6.46 0.36
N GLY A 119 -13.52 -5.78 -0.78
CA GLY A 119 -13.44 -4.31 -0.86
C GLY A 119 -14.43 -3.57 0.04
N SER A 120 -15.63 -4.11 0.27
CA SER A 120 -16.64 -3.52 1.17
C SER A 120 -16.29 -3.58 2.66
N SER A 121 -15.28 -4.38 3.05
CA SER A 121 -14.81 -4.48 4.43
C SER A 121 -13.69 -3.51 4.79
N ILE A 122 -13.16 -2.76 3.82
CA ILE A 122 -11.97 -1.93 4.03
C ILE A 122 -12.31 -0.77 4.97
N THR A 123 -11.50 -0.61 6.01
CA THR A 123 -11.48 0.58 6.86
C THR A 123 -10.06 1.12 6.98
N VAL A 124 -9.93 2.44 7.07
CA VAL A 124 -8.66 3.15 7.32
C VAL A 124 -8.86 4.05 8.54
N ASP A 125 -8.05 3.86 9.58
CA ASP A 125 -8.20 4.47 10.91
C ASP A 125 -9.63 4.32 11.49
N GLY A 126 -10.28 3.18 11.23
CA GLY A 126 -11.65 2.91 11.66
C GLY A 126 -12.75 3.57 10.82
N LEU A 127 -12.40 4.36 9.81
CA LEU A 127 -13.36 4.93 8.86
C LEU A 127 -13.61 3.96 7.71
N ALA A 128 -14.87 3.64 7.46
CA ALA A 128 -15.27 2.80 6.34
C ALA A 128 -14.93 3.47 5.01
N SER A 129 -14.48 2.67 4.04
CA SER A 129 -14.16 3.10 2.67
C SER A 129 -15.41 3.50 1.84
N SER A 130 -16.56 3.81 2.47
CA SER A 130 -17.87 3.91 1.83
C SER A 130 -17.85 4.67 0.50
N GLY A 131 -17.78 3.92 -0.61
CA GLY A 131 -18.00 4.44 -1.96
C GLY A 131 -16.88 4.26 -2.98
N VAL A 132 -16.54 3.03 -3.36
CA VAL A 132 -16.27 2.73 -4.78
C VAL A 132 -17.14 1.56 -5.23
N ASN A 133 -18.45 1.67 -5.00
CA ASN A 133 -19.44 0.96 -5.80
C ASN A 133 -19.69 1.79 -7.06
N HIS A 134 -18.73 1.82 -7.97
CA HIS A 134 -19.04 1.92 -9.39
C HIS A 134 -17.99 1.12 -10.13
N LYS A 135 -18.45 0.23 -11.01
CA LYS A 135 -17.68 -0.25 -12.15
C LYS A 135 -17.13 1.00 -12.85
N ILE A 136 -15.90 1.43 -12.53
CA ILE A 136 -15.23 2.48 -13.30
C ILE A 136 -14.83 1.79 -14.60
N SER A 137 -15.75 1.84 -15.55
CA SER A 137 -15.48 1.58 -16.95
C SER A 137 -14.38 2.56 -17.36
N LEU A 138 -13.15 2.07 -17.43
CA LEU A 138 -11.96 2.81 -17.83
C LEU A 138 -11.97 3.02 -19.36
N LEU A 139 -13.05 3.60 -19.91
CA LEU A 139 -13.25 3.76 -21.36
C LEU A 139 -13.65 5.18 -21.79
N THR A 140 -13.71 6.16 -20.90
CA THR A 140 -14.00 7.55 -21.32
C THR A 140 -12.79 8.39 -21.69
N ALA A 141 -11.57 7.84 -21.68
CA ALA A 141 -10.39 8.57 -22.18
C ALA A 141 -10.22 8.52 -23.71
N PHE A 142 -11.01 7.75 -24.45
CA PHE A 142 -10.83 7.59 -25.91
C PHE A 142 -11.73 8.47 -26.79
N CYS A 143 -12.74 9.16 -26.24
CA CYS A 143 -13.66 9.96 -27.05
C CYS A 143 -13.17 11.40 -27.35
N LEU A 144 -12.24 11.97 -26.59
CA LEU A 144 -11.78 13.35 -26.84
C LEU A 144 -10.58 13.45 -27.81
N VAL A 145 -9.90 12.34 -28.12
CA VAL A 145 -8.80 12.32 -29.10
C VAL A 145 -9.35 12.09 -30.52
N LEU A 146 -10.40 11.28 -30.68
CA LEU A 146 -11.00 10.98 -31.99
C LEU A 146 -11.78 12.16 -32.61
N LEU A 147 -12.38 13.04 -31.78
CA LEU A 147 -13.03 14.26 -32.29
C LEU A 147 -12.01 15.25 -32.86
N SER A 148 -10.80 15.30 -32.27
CA SER A 148 -9.71 16.16 -32.74
C SER A 148 -9.13 15.70 -34.09
N TRP A 149 -9.13 14.39 -34.35
CA TRP A 149 -8.72 13.84 -35.66
C TRP A 149 -9.80 13.97 -36.74
N LEU A 150 -11.09 13.84 -36.39
CA LEU A 150 -12.18 13.92 -37.36
C LEU A 150 -12.45 15.37 -37.84
N LEU A 151 -12.22 16.38 -37.00
CA LEU A 151 -12.30 17.79 -37.42
C LEU A 151 -11.10 18.24 -38.25
N SER A 152 -9.93 17.63 -38.05
CA SER A 152 -8.70 18.03 -38.76
C SER A 152 -8.63 17.54 -40.21
N SER A 153 -9.50 16.62 -40.64
CA SER A 153 -9.54 16.13 -42.03
C SER A 153 -10.58 16.80 -42.91
N GLN A 154 -11.26 17.85 -42.42
CA GLN A 154 -12.26 18.64 -43.15
C GLN A 154 -11.91 20.13 -43.25
N GLN A 155 -10.64 20.50 -43.04
CA GLN A 155 -10.09 21.79 -43.45
C GLN A 155 -9.01 21.59 -44.51
#